data_AF-A0A522H5A7-F1
#
_entry.id   AF-A0A522H5A7-F1
#
_cell.length_a   1.000
_cell.length_b   1.000
_cell.length_c   1.000
_cell.angle_alpha   90.00
_cell.angle_beta   90.00
_cell.angle_gamma   90.00
#
_symmetry.space_group_name_H-M   'P 1'
#
loop_
_entity.id
_entity.type
_entity.pdbx_description
1 polymer ?
#
loop_
_entity_poly.entity_id
_entity_poly.type
_entity_poly.pdbx_seq_one_letter_code
_entity_poly.pdbx_strand_id
1 'polypeptide(L)'
;MRFTKYRSRACSLVVGLAMVVSLANVSAIAATPPLAPIVPYTTAGGRTLSTAQFKGHRTMLWLLSTWCGSCAAGLQTMADK
;
A
#
# COMPACT_ATOMS: atom_id res chain seq x y z
N MET A 1 -19.65 3.67 51.62
CA MET A 1 -20.09 3.50 50.22
C MET A 1 -20.09 4.86 49.51
N ARG A 2 -19.43 4.97 48.35
CA ARG A 2 -19.90 5.59 47.08
C ARG A 2 -18.70 6.10 46.27
N PHE A 3 -18.26 5.29 45.30
CA PHE A 3 -17.44 5.74 44.18
C PHE A 3 -18.33 6.08 42.99
N THR A 4 -18.13 7.28 42.49
CA THR A 4 -18.86 7.96 41.41
C THR A 4 -18.56 7.30 40.06
N LYS A 5 -19.48 6.50 39.53
CA LYS A 5 -19.38 5.83 38.22
C LYS A 5 -20.58 6.18 37.34
N TYR A 6 -20.66 7.44 36.90
CA TYR A 6 -21.73 7.87 35.97
C TYR A 6 -21.26 8.73 34.79
N ARG A 7 -19.96 9.07 34.70
CA ARG A 7 -19.46 10.06 33.72
C ARG A 7 -18.69 9.45 32.53
N SER A 8 -18.89 8.17 32.22
CA SER A 8 -18.07 7.42 31.22
C SER A 8 -18.81 6.99 29.95
N ARG A 9 -20.15 6.92 29.93
CA ARG A 9 -20.88 6.36 28.76
C ARG A 9 -21.20 7.39 27.66
N ALA A 10 -21.34 8.66 28.00
CA ALA A 10 -21.77 9.69 27.04
C ALA A 10 -20.65 10.13 26.06
N CYS A 11 -19.38 10.11 26.47
CA CYS A 11 -18.25 10.48 25.59
C CYS A 11 -17.99 9.47 24.47
N SER A 12 -18.20 8.17 24.71
CA SER A 12 -17.88 7.13 23.72
C SER A 12 -18.79 7.17 22.49
N LEU A 13 -20.05 7.59 22.64
CA LEU A 13 -20.99 7.62 21.52
C LEU A 13 -20.73 8.81 20.57
N VAL A 14 -20.33 9.97 21.09
CA VAL A 14 -20.07 11.17 20.28
C VAL A 14 -18.79 11.02 19.45
N VAL A 15 -17.73 10.42 20.01
CA VAL A 15 -16.48 10.14 19.28
C VAL A 15 -16.71 9.08 18.19
N GLY A 16 -17.49 8.04 18.49
CA GLY A 16 -17.83 7.00 17.52
C GLY A 16 -18.63 7.53 16.33
N LEU A 17 -19.64 8.40 16.57
CA LEU A 17 -20.46 8.95 15.50
C LEU A 17 -19.71 9.95 14.61
N ALA A 18 -18.80 10.75 15.18
CA ALA A 18 -17.99 11.70 14.42
C ALA A 18 -17.00 11.02 13.47
N MET A 19 -16.50 9.83 13.81
CA MET A 19 -15.55 9.09 12.97
C MET A 19 -16.18 8.52 11.69
N VAL A 20 -17.50 8.31 11.66
CA VAL A 20 -18.20 7.71 10.51
C VAL A 20 -18.55 8.74 9.43
N VAL A 21 -18.74 10.02 9.80
CA VAL A 21 -19.18 11.08 8.87
C VAL A 21 -18.06 11.54 7.93
N SER A 22 -16.79 11.32 8.28
CA SER A 22 -15.65 11.77 7.46
C SER A 22 -15.27 10.85 6.29
N LEU A 23 -15.93 9.69 6.09
CA LEU A 23 -15.58 8.77 4.99
C LEU A 23 -16.39 8.96 3.70
N ALA A 24 -17.39 9.85 3.68
CA ALA A 24 -18.29 9.99 2.54
C ALA A 24 -17.96 11.23 1.69
N ASN A 25 -16.92 11.14 0.86
CA ASN A 25 -16.90 11.68 -0.52
C ASN A 25 -15.47 11.76 -1.06
N VAL A 26 -14.93 10.63 -1.48
CA VAL A 26 -13.88 10.63 -2.50
C VAL A 26 -14.54 10.15 -3.79
N SER A 27 -15.00 11.08 -4.61
CA SER A 27 -15.37 10.76 -5.99
C SER A 27 -14.07 10.45 -6.74
N ALA A 28 -13.87 9.19 -7.09
CA ALA A 28 -12.78 8.79 -7.96
C ALA A 28 -13.05 9.34 -9.37
N ILE A 29 -12.29 10.36 -9.77
CA ILE A 29 -12.21 10.74 -11.18
C ILE A 29 -11.61 9.52 -11.87
N ALA A 30 -12.38 8.89 -12.76
CA ALA A 30 -11.89 7.79 -13.58
C ALA A 30 -10.87 8.36 -14.58
N ALA A 31 -9.65 8.59 -14.11
CA ALA A 31 -8.52 8.86 -14.97
C ALA A 31 -8.22 7.58 -15.76
N THR A 32 -8.16 7.66 -17.08
CA THR A 32 -7.54 6.60 -17.87
C THR A 32 -6.11 6.44 -17.36
N PRO A 33 -5.75 5.31 -16.73
CA PRO A 33 -4.42 5.17 -16.18
C PRO A 33 -3.42 5.25 -17.33
N PRO A 34 -2.35 6.05 -17.21
CA PRO A 34 -1.34 6.14 -18.25
C PRO A 34 -0.75 4.74 -18.49
N LEU A 35 -0.44 4.45 -19.75
CA LEU A 35 0.28 3.23 -20.09
C LEU A 35 1.61 3.20 -19.35
N ALA A 36 1.98 2.04 -18.83
CA ALA A 36 3.29 1.84 -18.22
C ALA A 36 4.40 2.17 -19.25
N PRO A 37 5.46 2.89 -18.84
CA PRO A 37 6.52 3.27 -19.75
C PRO A 37 7.31 2.05 -20.21
N ILE A 38 7.71 2.07 -21.49
CA ILE A 38 8.63 1.09 -22.06
C ILE A 38 10.06 1.54 -21.73
N VAL A 39 10.73 0.82 -20.84
CA VAL A 39 12.09 1.14 -20.40
C VAL A 39 12.97 -0.10 -20.38
N PRO A 40 14.24 0.01 -20.81
CA PRO A 40 15.21 -1.05 -20.63
C PRO A 40 15.66 -1.14 -19.17
N TYR A 41 16.00 -2.34 -18.71
CA TYR A 41 16.57 -2.58 -17.40
C TYR A 41 17.55 -3.76 -17.42
N THR A 42 18.48 -3.77 -16.49
CA THR A 42 19.48 -4.84 -16.36
C THR A 42 19.11 -5.76 -15.20
N THR A 43 19.08 -7.07 -15.44
CA THR A 43 18.83 -8.06 -14.39
C THR A 43 20.07 -8.29 -13.53
N ALA A 44 19.89 -8.91 -12.36
CA ALA A 44 21.01 -9.30 -11.50
C ALA A 44 22.03 -10.22 -12.22
N GLY A 45 21.59 -10.99 -13.21
CA GLY A 45 22.45 -11.82 -14.06
C GLY A 45 23.11 -11.07 -15.23
N GLY A 46 23.02 -9.74 -15.28
CA GLY A 46 23.65 -8.91 -16.31
C GLY A 46 22.92 -8.86 -17.66
N ARG A 47 21.73 -9.47 -17.77
CA ARG A 47 20.94 -9.44 -19.01
C ARG A 47 20.17 -8.13 -19.12
N THR A 48 20.15 -7.51 -20.29
CA THR A 48 19.27 -6.36 -20.57
C THR A 48 17.91 -6.85 -21.07
N LEU A 49 16.85 -6.40 -20.42
CA LEU A 49 15.45 -6.68 -20.75
C LEU A 49 14.68 -5.35 -20.90
N SER A 50 13.40 -5.42 -21.30
CA SER A 50 12.52 -4.25 -21.44
C SER A 50 11.18 -4.49 -20.77
N THR A 51 10.60 -3.47 -20.15
CA THR A 51 9.25 -3.55 -19.57
C THR A 51 8.16 -3.82 -20.61
N ALA A 52 8.45 -3.63 -21.91
CA ALA A 52 7.54 -4.00 -22.99
C ALA A 52 7.12 -5.47 -22.97
N GLN A 53 7.97 -6.36 -22.47
CA GLN A 53 7.68 -7.80 -22.39
C GLN A 53 6.51 -8.12 -21.43
N PHE A 54 6.18 -7.21 -20.52
CA PHE A 54 5.08 -7.38 -19.57
C PHE A 54 3.72 -6.87 -20.12
N LYS A 55 3.68 -6.39 -21.36
CA LYS A 55 2.44 -5.91 -21.98
C LYS A 55 1.37 -7.01 -21.96
N GLY A 56 0.16 -6.66 -21.49
CA GLY A 56 -0.95 -7.62 -21.38
C GLY A 56 -0.90 -8.53 -20.16
N HIS A 57 0.12 -8.40 -19.31
CA HIS A 57 0.29 -9.20 -18.09
C HIS A 57 0.12 -8.31 -16.86
N ARG A 58 -0.54 -8.82 -15.81
CA ARG A 58 -0.60 -8.11 -14.53
C ARG A 58 0.76 -8.26 -13.85
N THR A 59 1.54 -7.19 -13.83
CA THR A 59 2.89 -7.17 -13.28
C THR A 59 3.02 -6.07 -12.24
N MET A 60 3.57 -6.40 -11.08
CA MET A 60 3.90 -5.45 -10.01
C MET A 60 5.39 -5.14 -10.07
N LEU A 61 5.76 -3.86 -10.07
CA LEU A 61 7.12 -3.43 -9.83
C LEU A 61 7.30 -3.22 -8.32
N TRP A 62 8.17 -4.00 -7.71
CA TRP A 62 8.54 -3.80 -6.31
C TRP A 62 9.94 -3.18 -6.24
N LEU A 63 9.99 -1.91 -5.84
CA LEU A 63 11.23 -1.19 -5.54
C LEU A 63 11.68 -1.48 -4.11
N LEU A 64 12.92 -1.93 -3.94
CA LEU A 64 13.48 -2.24 -2.63
C LEU A 64 14.91 -1.73 -2.50
N SER A 65 15.30 -1.45 -1.27
CA SER A 65 16.66 -1.08 -0.88
C SER A 65 17.31 -2.25 -0.16
N THR A 66 18.46 -2.74 -0.64
CA THR A 66 19.15 -3.88 -0.04
C THR A 66 19.86 -3.55 1.28
N TRP A 67 20.07 -2.26 1.58
CA TRP A 67 20.77 -1.78 2.78
C TRP A 67 19.86 -1.64 4.00
N CYS A 68 18.55 -1.75 3.82
CA CYS A 68 17.55 -1.63 4.87
C CYS A 68 17.23 -3.02 5.41
N GLY A 69 17.43 -3.27 6.72
CA GLY A 69 17.31 -4.61 7.31
C GLY A 69 15.94 -5.27 7.08
N SER A 70 14.85 -4.52 7.24
CA SER A 70 13.49 -5.00 6.97
C SER A 70 13.24 -5.24 5.48
N CYS A 71 13.81 -4.41 4.60
CA CYS A 71 13.70 -4.55 3.15
C CYS A 71 14.42 -5.80 2.64
N ALA A 72 15.62 -6.08 3.18
CA ALA A 72 16.36 -7.30 2.87
C ALA A 72 15.61 -8.56 3.30
N ALA A 73 15.01 -8.55 4.50
CA ALA A 73 14.16 -9.65 4.97
C ALA A 73 12.91 -9.86 4.07
N GLY A 74 12.28 -8.76 3.62
CA GLY A 74 11.17 -8.82 2.68
C GLY A 74 11.56 -9.40 1.33
N LEU A 75 12.75 -9.04 0.81
CA LEU A 75 13.28 -9.61 -0.43
C LEU A 75 13.52 -11.12 -0.31
N GLN A 76 14.13 -11.60 0.77
CA GLN A 76 14.36 -13.04 0.98
C GLN A 76 13.03 -13.81 1.02
N THR A 77 12.05 -13.28 1.75
CA THR A 77 10.71 -13.91 1.85
C THR A 77 10.02 -14.07 0.50
N MET A 78 10.28 -13.17 -0.45
CA MET A 78 9.77 -13.30 -1.82
C MET A 78 10.53 -14.28 -2.68
N ALA A 79 11.85 -14.38 -2.52
CA ALA A 79 12.68 -15.26 -3.33
C ALA A 79 12.38 -16.74 -3.06
N ASP A 80 11.87 -17.06 -1.87
CA ASP A 80 11.49 -18.40 -1.44
C ASP A 80 10.11 -18.88 -1.97
N LYS A 81 9.47 -18.11 -2.87
CA LYS A 81 8.14 -18.41 -3.45
C LYS A 81 8.21 -18.64 -4.95
#